data_AF-A0A535XGQ9-F1
#
_entry.id   AF-A0A535XGQ9-F1
#
_cell.length_a   1.000
_cell.length_b   1.000
_cell.length_c   1.000
_cell.angle_alpha   90.00
_cell.angle_beta   90.00
_cell.angle_gamma   90.00
#
_symmetry.space_group_name_H-M   'P 1'
#
loop_
_entity.id
_entity.type
_entity.pdbx_description
1 polymer ?
#
loop_
_entity_poly.entity_id
_entity_poly.type
_entity_poly.pdbx_seq_one_letter_code
_entity_poly.pdbx_strand_id
1 'polypeptide(L)'
;MTREGTTDRGQAIVEFALVLPVFLLLLFGLVEFGVLLNAASTVNYVSRAAALLAAEGGKTEGTDCQVLRAIERDLTPPTTPNRVARVEIYWSDANGNQIGPNVNRYDRTGSMTCTYADGTSAAMPYTLTTDNYPESERCDALDGCDLEHTTVDTIGVRITYNHQWVTTFGKFIAGSITFERSTAVREEPTL
;
A
#
# COMPACT_ATOMS: atom_id res chain seq x y z
N MET A 1 67.62 0.98 29.61
CA MET A 1 66.80 2.04 28.97
C MET A 1 65.53 1.37 28.48
N THR A 2 64.55 1.17 29.37
CA THR A 2 63.29 0.49 29.05
C THR A 2 62.29 1.53 28.58
N ARG A 3 61.87 1.42 27.31
CA ARG A 3 60.84 2.28 26.71
C ARG A 3 59.50 1.56 26.87
N GLU A 4 58.86 1.75 28.01
CA GLU A 4 57.55 1.16 28.34
C GLU A 4 56.40 1.93 27.66
N GLY A 5 55.78 1.29 26.66
CA GLY A 5 54.36 0.95 26.70
C GLY A 5 53.29 2.04 26.54
N THR A 6 53.53 3.16 25.86
CA THR A 6 52.48 4.18 25.62
C THR A 6 51.75 4.06 24.28
N THR A 7 52.10 3.09 23.43
CA THR A 7 51.56 2.96 22.06
C THR A 7 50.25 2.16 21.95
N ASP A 8 50.01 1.15 22.80
CA ASP A 8 48.85 0.26 22.66
C ASP A 8 47.50 0.95 22.89
N ARG A 9 47.43 1.92 23.81
CA ARG A 9 46.16 2.60 24.13
C ARG A 9 45.68 3.53 23.01
N GLY A 10 46.61 4.15 22.28
CA GLY A 10 46.27 5.03 21.14
C GLY A 10 45.86 4.24 19.91
N GLN A 11 46.48 3.09 19.66
CA GLN A 11 46.18 2.23 18.53
C GLN A 11 44.76 1.66 18.58
N ALA A 12 44.32 1.18 19.76
CA ALA A 12 42.97 0.62 19.93
C ALA A 12 41.85 1.64 19.62
N ILE A 13 42.06 2.92 19.95
CA ILE A 13 41.09 4.00 19.65
C ILE A 13 40.99 4.23 18.13
N VAL A 14 42.12 4.17 17.41
CA VAL A 14 42.15 4.34 15.95
C VAL A 14 41.48 3.17 15.25
N GLU A 15 41.74 1.94 15.68
CA GLU A 15 41.09 0.74 15.14
C GLU A 15 39.57 0.79 15.33
N PHE A 16 39.11 1.19 16.51
CA PHE A 16 37.68 1.37 16.78
C PHE A 16 37.07 2.48 15.91
N ALA A 17 37.77 3.61 15.75
CA ALA A 17 37.30 4.72 14.91
C ALA A 17 37.14 4.36 13.43
N LEU A 18 37.87 3.33 12.94
CA LEU A 18 37.74 2.83 11.56
C LEU A 18 36.63 1.79 11.41
N VAL A 19 36.42 0.93 12.41
CA VAL A 19 35.37 -0.11 12.37
C VAL A 19 33.98 0.48 12.64
N LEU A 20 33.88 1.46 13.53
CA LEU A 20 32.61 2.04 13.96
C LEU A 20 31.76 2.59 12.79
N PRO A 21 32.30 3.36 11.82
CA PRO A 21 31.51 3.86 10.70
C PRO A 21 30.91 2.75 9.84
N VAL A 22 31.66 1.68 9.57
CA VAL A 22 31.20 0.51 8.80
C VAL A 22 30.11 -0.23 9.58
N PHE A 23 30.31 -0.43 10.88
CA PHE A 23 29.33 -1.05 11.75
C PHE A 23 28.02 -0.25 11.79
N LEU A 24 28.09 1.08 11.92
CA LEU A 24 26.91 1.94 11.93
C LEU A 24 26.18 1.93 10.58
N LEU A 25 26.90 1.89 9.46
CA LEU A 25 26.30 1.76 8.14
C LEU A 25 25.48 0.47 8.05
N LEU A 26 26.05 -0.66 8.47
CA LEU A 26 25.34 -1.94 8.48
C LEU A 26 24.13 -1.91 9.42
N LEU A 27 24.28 -1.33 10.62
CA LEU A 27 23.19 -1.21 11.59
C LEU A 27 22.02 -0.40 11.03
N PHE A 28 22.28 0.78 10.46
CA PHE A 28 21.24 1.60 9.85
C PHE A 28 20.62 0.94 8.62
N GLY A 29 21.41 0.24 7.81
CA GLY A 29 20.89 -0.54 6.69
C GLY A 29 19.89 -1.61 7.14
N LEU A 30 20.16 -2.31 8.23
CA LEU A 30 19.24 -3.29 8.81
C LEU A 30 17.96 -2.65 9.35
N VAL A 31 18.08 -1.49 10.02
CA VAL A 31 16.90 -0.75 10.51
C VAL A 31 16.01 -0.31 9.35
N GLU A 32 16.58 0.31 8.32
CA GLU A 32 15.84 0.78 7.15
C GLU A 32 15.16 -0.38 6.41
N PHE A 33 15.88 -1.50 6.23
CA PHE A 33 15.30 -2.70 5.66
C PHE A 33 14.11 -3.21 6.49
N GLY A 34 14.22 -3.21 7.81
CA GLY A 34 13.14 -3.60 8.71
C GLY A 34 11.89 -2.73 8.55
N VAL A 35 12.06 -1.41 8.44
CA VAL A 35 10.92 -0.49 8.22
C VAL A 35 10.32 -0.69 6.82
N LEU A 36 11.14 -0.82 5.78
CA LEU A 36 10.64 -1.08 4.42
C LEU A 36 9.83 -2.38 4.35
N LEU A 37 10.34 -3.45 4.98
CA LEU A 37 9.65 -4.73 5.04
C LEU A 37 8.34 -4.63 5.82
N ASN A 38 8.33 -3.89 6.94
CA ASN A 38 7.11 -3.60 7.69
C ASN A 38 6.09 -2.85 6.81
N ALA A 39 6.50 -1.80 6.09
CA ALA A 39 5.61 -1.04 5.22
C ALA A 39 5.02 -1.93 4.11
N ALA A 40 5.86 -2.72 3.44
CA ALA A 40 5.41 -3.66 2.41
C ALA A 40 4.42 -4.71 2.93
N SER A 41 4.58 -5.17 4.17
CA SER A 41 3.69 -6.13 4.81
C SER A 41 2.37 -5.50 5.24
N THR A 42 2.42 -4.29 5.82
CA THR A 42 1.24 -3.51 6.23
C THR A 42 0.39 -3.14 5.03
N VAL A 43 0.98 -2.64 3.93
CA VAL A 43 0.23 -2.31 2.71
C VAL A 43 -0.41 -3.56 2.09
N ASN A 44 0.26 -4.71 2.15
CA ASN A 44 -0.33 -5.99 1.72
C ASN A 44 -1.54 -6.37 2.60
N TYR A 45 -1.43 -6.27 3.92
CA TYR A 45 -2.55 -6.51 4.84
C TYR A 45 -3.73 -5.56 4.56
N VAL A 46 -3.47 -4.27 4.38
CA VAL A 46 -4.50 -3.27 4.07
C VAL A 46 -5.15 -3.54 2.71
N SER A 47 -4.36 -3.93 1.69
CA SER A 47 -4.89 -4.34 0.39
C SER A 47 -5.86 -5.52 0.50
N ARG A 48 -5.59 -6.48 1.40
CA ARG A 48 -6.50 -7.61 1.66
C ARG A 48 -7.80 -7.16 2.32
N ALA A 49 -7.70 -6.37 3.39
CA ALA A 49 -8.88 -5.83 4.07
C ALA A 49 -9.75 -4.98 3.12
N ALA A 50 -9.10 -4.17 2.29
CA ALA A 50 -9.74 -3.38 1.26
C ALA A 50 -10.43 -4.24 0.19
N ALA A 51 -9.78 -5.30 -0.30
CA ALA A 51 -10.38 -6.21 -1.26
C ALA A 51 -11.58 -6.98 -0.69
N LEU A 52 -11.54 -7.35 0.60
CA LEU A 52 -12.68 -7.94 1.30
C LEU A 52 -13.86 -6.97 1.37
N LEU A 53 -13.63 -5.72 1.75
CA LEU A 53 -14.67 -4.69 1.77
C LEU A 53 -15.23 -4.41 0.37
N ALA A 54 -14.38 -4.42 -0.65
CA ALA A 54 -14.81 -4.25 -2.03
C ALA A 54 -15.70 -5.42 -2.49
N ALA A 55 -15.34 -6.65 -2.12
CA ALA A 55 -16.09 -7.86 -2.42
C ALA A 55 -17.41 -7.97 -1.64
N GLU A 56 -17.47 -7.47 -0.40
CA GLU A 56 -18.70 -7.45 0.41
C GLU A 56 -19.65 -6.33 -0.05
N GLY A 57 -19.11 -5.15 -0.34
CA GLY A 57 -19.91 -4.02 -0.80
C GLY A 57 -20.36 -4.17 -2.26
N GLY A 58 -19.50 -4.73 -3.11
CA GLY A 58 -19.82 -5.10 -4.47
C GLY A 58 -20.42 -3.96 -5.27
N LYS A 59 -21.63 -4.19 -5.75
CA LYS A 59 -22.48 -3.24 -6.49
C LYS A 59 -23.07 -2.09 -5.66
N THR A 60 -22.96 -2.11 -4.33
CA THR A 60 -23.57 -1.13 -3.44
C THR A 60 -22.95 0.26 -3.61
N GLU A 61 -23.79 1.30 -3.70
CA GLU A 61 -23.32 2.69 -3.81
C GLU A 61 -22.43 3.11 -2.63
N GLY A 62 -21.25 3.64 -2.96
CA GLY A 62 -20.26 4.12 -1.98
C GLY A 62 -19.32 3.04 -1.47
N THR A 63 -19.33 1.83 -2.03
CA THR A 63 -18.36 0.75 -1.72
C THR A 63 -16.92 1.20 -1.90
N ASP A 64 -16.58 1.84 -3.02
CA ASP A 64 -15.23 2.32 -3.32
C ASP A 64 -14.81 3.38 -2.30
N CYS A 65 -15.74 4.21 -1.87
CA CYS A 65 -15.51 5.18 -0.80
C CYS A 65 -15.26 4.52 0.56
N GLN A 66 -15.93 3.41 0.87
CA GLN A 66 -15.64 2.62 2.08
C GLN A 66 -14.24 2.00 2.02
N VAL A 67 -13.85 1.48 0.84
CA VAL A 67 -12.51 0.94 0.57
C VAL A 67 -11.44 2.01 0.80
N LEU A 68 -11.59 3.19 0.19
CA LEU A 68 -10.64 4.30 0.36
C LEU A 68 -10.55 4.75 1.82
N ARG A 69 -11.68 4.87 2.51
CA ARG A 69 -11.71 5.24 3.94
C ARG A 69 -11.01 4.21 4.82
N ALA A 70 -11.20 2.92 4.53
CA ALA A 70 -10.52 1.85 5.26
C ALA A 70 -9.00 1.91 5.06
N ILE A 71 -8.54 2.16 3.82
CA ILE A 71 -7.11 2.35 3.53
C ILE A 71 -6.53 3.53 4.34
N GLU A 72 -7.22 4.67 4.39
CA GLU A 72 -6.78 5.84 5.17
C GLU A 72 -6.72 5.55 6.68
N ARG A 73 -7.64 4.75 7.21
CA ARG A 73 -7.73 4.43 8.64
C ARG A 73 -6.71 3.38 9.07
N ASP A 74 -6.51 2.35 8.24
CA ASP A 74 -5.77 1.15 8.64
C ASP A 74 -4.25 1.30 8.41
N LEU A 75 -3.83 2.26 7.59
CA LEU A 75 -2.44 2.68 7.47
C LEU A 75 -2.04 3.55 8.67
N THR A 76 -1.27 2.97 9.59
CA THR A 76 -0.81 3.65 10.81
C THR A 76 0.71 3.82 10.84
N PRO A 77 1.24 4.86 11.54
CA PRO A 77 2.69 5.10 11.61
C PRO A 77 3.47 3.84 12.04
N PRO A 78 4.60 3.52 11.39
CA PRO A 78 5.34 4.37 10.43
C PRO A 78 4.82 4.31 8.98
N THR A 79 3.85 3.43 8.68
CA THR A 79 3.29 3.27 7.32
C THR A 79 2.06 4.16 7.18
N THR A 80 2.27 5.44 6.88
CA THR A 80 1.21 6.46 6.88
C THR A 80 0.46 6.54 5.54
N PRO A 81 -0.83 6.96 5.54
CA PRO A 81 -1.67 6.96 4.34
C PRO A 81 -1.29 8.05 3.33
N ASN A 82 -0.70 9.16 3.77
CA ASN A 82 -0.20 10.23 2.90
C ASN A 82 0.91 9.80 1.92
N ARG A 83 1.42 8.57 2.05
CA ARG A 83 2.39 7.96 1.14
C ARG A 83 1.76 7.05 0.09
N VAL A 84 0.45 6.81 0.16
CA VAL A 84 -0.28 6.16 -0.92
C VAL A 84 -0.28 7.09 -2.13
N ALA A 85 0.27 6.64 -3.24
CA ALA A 85 0.26 7.39 -4.49
C ALA A 85 -1.06 7.19 -5.24
N ARG A 86 -1.55 5.95 -5.22
CA ARG A 86 -2.70 5.49 -6.02
C ARG A 86 -3.38 4.30 -5.37
N VAL A 87 -4.70 4.26 -5.48
CA VAL A 87 -5.51 3.05 -5.25
C VAL A 87 -6.22 2.71 -6.55
N GLU A 88 -6.17 1.43 -6.95
CA GLU A 88 -6.89 0.90 -8.11
C GLU A 88 -7.84 -0.20 -7.64
N ILE A 89 -9.11 -0.08 -7.99
CA ILE A 89 -10.14 -1.10 -7.76
C ILE A 89 -10.53 -1.64 -9.13
N TYR A 90 -10.33 -2.93 -9.37
CA TYR A 90 -10.37 -3.49 -10.73
C TYR A 90 -11.03 -4.86 -10.78
N TRP A 91 -11.62 -5.19 -11.93
CA TRP A 91 -12.11 -6.54 -12.18
C TRP A 91 -10.93 -7.48 -12.44
N SER A 92 -10.90 -8.61 -11.75
CA SER A 92 -9.76 -9.51 -11.72
C SER A 92 -10.10 -10.94 -12.13
N ASP A 93 -9.11 -11.63 -12.69
CA ASP A 93 -9.19 -13.06 -12.94
C ASP A 93 -8.93 -13.87 -11.66
N ALA A 94 -9.08 -15.20 -11.76
CA ALA A 94 -8.82 -16.11 -10.64
C ALA A 94 -7.37 -16.09 -10.12
N ASN A 95 -6.43 -15.48 -10.86
CA ASN A 95 -5.03 -15.32 -10.47
C ASN A 95 -4.77 -13.93 -9.84
N GLY A 96 -5.77 -13.05 -9.77
CA GLY A 96 -5.67 -11.69 -9.27
C GLY A 96 -5.15 -10.66 -10.28
N ASN A 97 -5.02 -11.03 -11.55
CA ASN A 97 -4.64 -10.12 -12.63
C ASN A 97 -5.86 -9.31 -13.09
N GLN A 98 -5.64 -8.06 -13.48
CA GLN A 98 -6.69 -7.21 -14.02
C GLN A 98 -7.19 -7.74 -15.38
N ILE A 99 -8.51 -7.77 -15.56
CA ILE A 99 -9.16 -8.12 -16.82
C ILE A 99 -9.54 -6.84 -17.57
N GLY A 100 -8.95 -6.66 -18.76
CA GLY A 100 -9.32 -5.55 -19.65
C GLY A 100 -9.08 -4.16 -19.04
N PRO A 101 -9.80 -3.12 -19.51
CA PRO A 101 -9.69 -1.76 -19.00
C PRO A 101 -10.52 -1.52 -17.73
N ASN A 102 -11.08 -2.58 -17.12
CA ASN A 102 -12.03 -2.51 -16.01
C ASN A 102 -11.33 -2.16 -14.70
N VAL A 103 -11.08 -0.87 -14.50
CA VAL A 103 -10.44 -0.30 -13.31
C VAL A 103 -10.97 1.09 -12.99
N ASN A 104 -11.25 1.30 -11.71
CA ASN A 104 -11.38 2.62 -11.11
C ASN A 104 -10.03 3.02 -10.50
N ARG A 105 -9.51 4.19 -10.89
CA ARG A 105 -8.21 4.69 -10.43
C ARG A 105 -8.38 5.95 -9.61
N TYR A 106 -7.88 5.89 -8.38
CA TYR A 106 -7.89 6.96 -7.41
C TYR A 106 -6.46 7.45 -7.17
N ASP A 107 -6.10 8.58 -7.78
CA ASP A 107 -4.79 9.21 -7.59
C ASP A 107 -4.83 10.18 -6.41
N ARG A 108 -3.78 10.18 -5.56
CA ARG A 108 -3.70 11.08 -4.40
C ARG A 108 -3.26 12.50 -4.78
N THR A 109 -4.00 13.15 -5.69
CA THR A 109 -3.65 14.45 -6.28
C THR A 109 -4.67 15.56 -6.00
N GLY A 110 -5.75 15.26 -5.28
CA GLY A 110 -6.82 16.21 -4.95
C GLY A 110 -7.68 15.74 -3.78
N SER A 111 -8.91 16.20 -3.75
CA SER A 111 -9.91 15.79 -2.78
C SER A 111 -11.25 15.59 -3.49
N MET A 112 -11.89 14.45 -3.23
CA MET A 112 -13.24 14.14 -3.69
C MET A 112 -14.19 14.04 -2.50
N THR A 113 -15.47 14.27 -2.75
CA THR A 113 -16.52 13.99 -1.77
C THR A 113 -17.02 12.58 -2.00
N CYS A 114 -16.86 11.74 -0.99
CA CYS A 114 -17.40 10.40 -0.94
C CYS A 114 -18.76 10.43 -0.25
N THR A 115 -19.79 9.94 -0.93
CA THR A 115 -21.12 9.71 -0.35
C THR A 115 -21.27 8.23 -0.04
N TYR A 116 -21.79 7.91 1.14
CA TYR A 116 -22.00 6.54 1.61
C TYR A 116 -23.48 6.17 1.52
N ALA A 117 -23.77 4.87 1.54
CA ALA A 117 -25.14 4.35 1.50
C ALA A 117 -26.07 4.86 2.61
N ASP A 118 -25.52 5.32 3.74
CA ASP A 118 -26.28 5.95 4.83
C ASP A 118 -26.63 7.43 4.59
N GLY A 119 -26.25 7.97 3.43
CA GLY A 119 -26.44 9.37 3.04
C GLY A 119 -25.43 10.33 3.67
N THR A 120 -24.47 9.84 4.46
CA THR A 120 -23.38 10.67 4.95
C THR A 120 -22.36 10.93 3.85
N SER A 121 -21.59 12.02 3.98
CA SER A 121 -20.49 12.30 3.07
C SER A 121 -19.21 12.67 3.82
N ALA A 122 -18.07 12.28 3.27
CA ALA A 122 -16.75 12.64 3.78
C ALA A 122 -15.79 13.01 2.65
N ALA A 123 -14.86 13.92 2.91
CA ALA A 123 -13.79 14.24 1.98
C ALA A 123 -12.73 13.14 2.00
N MET A 124 -12.41 12.58 0.83
CA MET A 124 -11.31 11.65 0.63
C MET A 124 -10.18 12.34 -0.13
N PRO A 125 -8.91 12.18 0.26
CA PRO A 125 -7.75 12.86 -0.33
C PRO A 125 -7.32 12.24 -1.67
N TYR A 126 -8.29 11.91 -2.53
CA TYR A 126 -8.10 11.27 -3.81
C TYR A 126 -8.90 11.99 -4.89
N THR A 127 -8.49 11.79 -6.14
CA THR A 127 -9.22 12.18 -7.34
C THR A 127 -9.43 10.94 -8.20
N LEU A 128 -10.66 10.74 -8.70
CA LEU A 128 -10.98 9.67 -9.63
C LEU A 128 -10.44 10.07 -11.00
N THR A 129 -9.46 9.33 -11.51
CA THR A 129 -8.79 9.62 -12.78
C THR A 129 -9.14 8.61 -13.87
N THR A 130 -9.75 7.48 -13.50
CA THR A 130 -10.29 6.47 -14.43
C THR A 130 -11.50 5.85 -13.77
N ASP A 131 -12.60 5.70 -14.51
CA ASP A 131 -13.90 5.22 -14.01
C ASP A 131 -14.48 4.19 -15.00
N ASN A 132 -13.78 3.05 -15.12
CA ASN A 132 -14.11 1.99 -16.08
C ASN A 132 -14.58 0.70 -15.39
N TYR A 133 -14.74 0.72 -14.06
CA TYR A 133 -15.32 -0.39 -13.32
C TYR A 133 -16.22 0.15 -12.19
N PRO A 134 -17.25 0.95 -12.56
CA PRO A 134 -18.12 1.58 -11.60
C PRO A 134 -18.90 0.53 -10.81
N GLU A 135 -19.26 0.87 -9.58
CA GLU A 135 -19.99 -0.02 -8.66
C GLU A 135 -21.26 -0.60 -9.32
N SER A 136 -22.02 0.21 -10.05
CA SER A 136 -23.27 -0.20 -10.70
C SER A 136 -23.11 -1.31 -11.76
N GLU A 137 -21.91 -1.48 -12.32
CA GLU A 137 -21.60 -2.46 -13.37
C GLU A 137 -21.02 -3.76 -12.81
N ARG A 138 -20.75 -3.83 -11.50
CA ARG A 138 -20.22 -5.05 -10.85
C ARG A 138 -21.28 -6.14 -10.80
N CYS A 139 -20.81 -7.38 -10.94
CA CYS A 139 -21.70 -8.53 -10.97
C CYS A 139 -21.67 -9.35 -9.67
N ASP A 140 -22.82 -9.38 -8.99
CA ASP A 140 -23.10 -10.14 -7.78
C ASP A 140 -23.90 -11.44 -8.04
N ALA A 141 -24.21 -11.77 -9.31
CA ALA A 141 -25.04 -12.92 -9.66
C ALA A 141 -24.22 -14.20 -9.94
N LEU A 142 -24.61 -15.34 -9.35
CA LEU A 142 -23.96 -16.63 -9.57
C LEU A 142 -23.98 -17.10 -11.03
N ASP A 143 -25.08 -16.82 -11.74
CA ASP A 143 -25.27 -17.16 -13.15
C ASP A 143 -24.73 -16.08 -14.11
N GLY A 144 -24.05 -15.05 -13.57
CA GLY A 144 -23.54 -13.92 -14.32
C GLY A 144 -24.59 -12.83 -14.56
N CYS A 145 -24.11 -11.66 -14.97
CA CYS A 145 -24.92 -10.47 -15.20
C CYS A 145 -24.99 -10.12 -16.70
N ASP A 146 -23.98 -10.51 -17.47
CA ASP A 146 -23.91 -10.32 -18.92
C ASP A 146 -22.90 -11.29 -19.58
N LEU A 147 -22.52 -11.01 -20.84
CA LEU A 147 -21.62 -11.84 -21.63
C LEU A 147 -20.15 -11.73 -21.20
N GLU A 148 -19.75 -10.65 -20.53
CA GLU A 148 -18.41 -10.44 -19.99
C GLU A 148 -18.36 -10.94 -18.55
N HIS A 149 -19.31 -10.51 -17.73
CA HIS A 149 -19.51 -10.91 -16.34
C HIS A 149 -20.32 -12.19 -16.24
N THR A 150 -19.71 -13.30 -16.68
CA THR A 150 -20.37 -14.62 -16.77
C THR A 150 -20.57 -15.33 -15.42
N THR A 151 -19.96 -14.82 -14.35
CA THR A 151 -20.16 -15.25 -12.97
C THR A 151 -19.99 -14.05 -12.05
N VAL A 152 -20.25 -14.22 -10.75
CA VAL A 152 -19.87 -13.24 -9.72
C VAL A 152 -18.43 -12.77 -9.93
N ASP A 153 -18.24 -11.45 -9.83
CA ASP A 153 -16.96 -10.82 -10.06
C ASP A 153 -15.92 -11.18 -9.01
N THR A 154 -14.65 -11.07 -9.41
CA THR A 154 -13.54 -11.03 -8.46
C THR A 154 -12.96 -9.63 -8.48
N ILE A 155 -13.03 -8.95 -7.35
CA ILE A 155 -12.63 -7.55 -7.22
C ILE A 155 -11.20 -7.50 -6.65
N GLY A 156 -10.31 -6.88 -7.43
CA GLY A 156 -8.94 -6.59 -7.06
C GLY A 156 -8.78 -5.19 -6.48
N VAL A 157 -8.02 -5.05 -5.40
CA VAL A 157 -7.58 -3.76 -4.88
C VAL A 157 -6.05 -3.70 -4.89
N ARG A 158 -5.50 -2.77 -5.66
CA ARG A 158 -4.06 -2.48 -5.73
C ARG A 158 -3.75 -1.13 -5.09
N ILE A 159 -2.73 -1.11 -4.25
CA ILE A 159 -2.23 0.09 -3.59
C ILE A 159 -0.80 0.33 -4.05
N THR A 160 -0.55 1.47 -4.68
CA THR A 160 0.79 1.96 -5.02
C THR A 160 1.27 2.86 -3.88
N TYR A 161 2.38 2.50 -3.25
CA TYR A 161 2.89 3.14 -2.04
C TYR A 161 4.32 3.68 -2.23
N ASN A 162 4.56 4.91 -1.77
CA ASN A 162 5.86 5.58 -1.81
C ASN A 162 6.54 5.53 -0.45
N HIS A 163 7.39 4.53 -0.25
CA HIS A 163 8.20 4.41 0.96
C HIS A 163 9.32 5.45 0.99
N GLN A 164 9.47 6.13 2.13
CA GLN A 164 10.58 7.03 2.39
C GLN A 164 11.44 6.48 3.52
N TRP A 165 12.75 6.59 3.34
CA TRP A 165 13.74 6.26 4.36
C TRP A 165 13.47 7.01 5.66
N VAL A 166 13.66 6.35 6.78
CA VAL A 166 13.37 6.94 8.10
C VAL A 166 14.59 7.71 8.61
N THR A 167 15.77 7.15 8.44
CA THR A 167 17.03 7.76 8.87
C THR A 167 17.47 8.85 7.90
N THR A 168 18.15 9.87 8.42
CA THR A 168 18.75 10.93 7.60
C THR A 168 19.78 10.38 6.62
N PHE A 169 20.53 9.35 7.02
CA PHE A 169 21.51 8.69 6.17
C PHE A 169 20.84 8.06 4.94
N GLY A 170 19.78 7.26 5.16
CA GLY A 170 18.99 6.64 4.07
C GLY A 170 18.46 7.68 3.08
N LYS A 171 17.90 8.78 3.59
CA LYS A 171 17.40 9.91 2.77
C LYS A 171 18.48 10.60 1.95
N PHE A 172 19.73 10.62 2.44
CA PHE A 172 20.84 11.24 1.74
C PHE A 172 21.39 10.36 0.60
N ILE A 173 21.42 9.04 0.81
CA ILE A 173 22.03 8.10 -0.15
C ILE A 173 21.05 7.58 -1.21
N ALA A 174 19.74 7.60 -0.95
CA ALA A 174 18.74 7.03 -1.85
C ALA A 174 17.42 7.82 -1.85
N GLY A 175 16.74 7.83 -3.01
CA GLY A 175 15.38 8.37 -3.16
C GLY A 175 14.31 7.44 -2.57
N SER A 176 13.05 7.87 -2.60
CA SER A 176 11.93 7.02 -2.19
C SER A 176 11.81 5.76 -3.05
N ILE A 177 11.32 4.68 -2.45
CA ILE A 177 11.01 3.43 -3.15
C ILE A 177 9.50 3.36 -3.36
N THR A 178 9.08 3.22 -4.61
CA THR A 178 7.68 2.95 -4.95
C THR A 178 7.48 1.46 -5.13
N PHE A 179 6.47 0.89 -4.46
CA PHE A 179 6.07 -0.50 -4.66
C PHE A 179 4.55 -0.63 -4.67
N GLU A 180 4.07 -1.75 -5.21
CA GLU A 180 2.65 -2.05 -5.30
C GLU A 180 2.32 -3.33 -4.54
N ARG A 181 1.13 -3.38 -3.94
CA ARG A 181 0.54 -4.61 -3.40
C ARG A 181 -0.89 -4.70 -3.87
N SER A 182 -1.29 -5.88 -4.31
CA SER A 182 -2.65 -6.17 -4.76
C SER A 182 -3.17 -7.45 -4.12
N THR A 183 -4.47 -7.45 -3.87
CA THR A 183 -5.24 -8.62 -3.45
C THR A 183 -6.53 -8.62 -4.23
N ALA A 184 -6.96 -9.80 -4.67
CA ALA A 184 -8.24 -10.02 -5.32
C ALA A 184 -9.10 -10.94 -4.46
N VAL A 185 -10.39 -10.62 -4.33
CA VAL A 185 -11.37 -11.39 -3.57
C VAL A 185 -12.64 -11.51 -4.40
N ARG A 186 -13.25 -12.70 -4.38
CA ARG A 186 -14.52 -12.93 -5.07
C ARG A 186 -15.65 -12.22 -4.33
N GLU A 187 -16.48 -11.49 -5.05
CA GLU A 187 -17.63 -10.76 -4.54
C GLU A 187 -18.65 -11.71 -3.87
N GLU A 188 -19.36 -11.20 -2.86
CA GLU A 188 -20.41 -11.95 -2.19
C GLU A 188 -21.67 -11.98 -3.08
N PRO A 189 -22.21 -13.17 -3.40
CA PRO A 189 -23.41 -13.25 -4.22
C PRO A 189 -24.65 -12.79 -3.45
N THR A 190 -25.49 -12.01 -4.12
CA THR A 190 -26.84 -11.71 -3.61
C THR A 190 -27.80 -12.84 -3.99
N LEU A 191 -28.61 -13.30 -3.03
CA LEU A 191 -29.59 -14.39 -3.21
C LEU A 191 -30.98 -13.86 -3.58
#